data_AF-A0A4W5QZU3-F1
#
_entry.id   AF-A0A4W5QZU3-F1
#
_cell.length_a   1.000
_cell.length_b   1.000
_cell.length_c   1.000
_cell.angle_alpha   90.00
_cell.angle_beta   90.00
_cell.angle_gamma   90.00
#
_symmetry.space_group_name_H-M   'P 1'
#
loop_
_entity.id
_entity.type
_entity.pdbx_description
1 polymer ?
#
loop_
_entity_poly.entity_id
_entity_poly.type
_entity_poly.pdbx_seq_one_letter_code
_entity_poly.pdbx_strand_id
1 'polypeptide(L)'
;MKEIIELQMQQAADEMKAYVSADPQERRKTIREQYMKNVAEQESLGKKLREQQKAARESHRPNMKQVKMWLDLEQLMVCMLGCFLRAQSQASIGKVIQEGGEDRLVL
;
A
#
# COMPACT_ATOMS: atom_id res chain seq x y z
N MET A 1 -20.81 39.84 -27.80
CA MET A 1 -20.27 39.06 -28.95
C MET A 1 -19.02 39.73 -29.52
N LYS A 2 -19.02 41.04 -29.84
CA LYS A 2 -17.82 41.77 -30.28
C LYS A 2 -16.68 41.76 -29.25
N GLU A 3 -16.98 42.01 -27.98
CA GLU A 3 -15.99 42.01 -26.88
C GLU A 3 -15.27 40.66 -26.69
N ILE A 4 -15.98 39.54 -26.89
CA ILE A 4 -15.39 38.19 -26.78
C ILE A 4 -14.40 37.95 -27.92
N ILE A 5 -14.74 38.40 -29.12
CA ILE A 5 -13.87 38.27 -30.30
C ILE A 5 -12.60 39.12 -30.10
N GLU A 6 -12.74 40.34 -29.60
CA GLU A 6 -11.59 41.21 -29.29
C GLU A 6 -10.67 40.59 -28.23
N LEU A 7 -11.23 40.00 -27.17
CA LEU A 7 -10.46 39.29 -26.15
C LEU A 7 -9.69 38.10 -26.76
N GLN A 8 -10.34 37.31 -27.61
CA GLN A 8 -9.71 36.15 -28.26
C GLN A 8 -8.60 36.59 -29.24
N MET A 9 -8.80 37.68 -29.97
CA MET A 9 -7.77 38.25 -30.85
C MET A 9 -6.57 38.74 -30.06
N GLN A 10 -6.80 39.39 -28.91
CA GLN A 10 -5.72 39.84 -28.03
C GLN A 10 -4.94 38.64 -27.46
N GLN A 11 -5.63 37.61 -26.97
CA GLN A 11 -4.99 36.39 -26.48
C GLN A 11 -4.15 35.69 -27.56
N ALA A 12 -4.64 35.62 -28.80
CA ALA A 12 -3.89 35.05 -29.91
C ALA A 12 -2.64 35.87 -30.26
N ALA A 13 -2.74 37.20 -30.19
CA ALA A 13 -1.60 38.09 -30.41
C ALA A 13 -0.53 37.94 -29.31
N ASP A 14 -0.96 37.87 -28.05
CA ASP A 14 -0.06 37.68 -26.90
C ASP A 14 0.64 36.31 -26.95
N GLU A 15 -0.09 35.24 -27.32
CA GLU A 15 0.48 33.90 -27.53
C GLU A 15 1.51 33.92 -28.67
N MET A 16 1.19 34.54 -29.80
CA MET A 16 2.12 34.62 -30.93
C MET A 16 3.38 35.41 -30.57
N LYS A 17 3.23 36.51 -29.82
CA LYS A 17 4.34 37.31 -29.31
C LYS A 17 5.26 36.50 -28.38
N ALA A 18 4.68 35.73 -27.46
CA ALA A 18 5.45 34.84 -26.59
C ALA A 18 6.15 33.73 -27.39
N TYR A 19 5.49 33.17 -28.41
CA TYR A 19 6.01 32.09 -29.24
C TYR A 19 7.25 32.49 -30.06
N VAL A 20 7.26 33.70 -30.64
CA VAL A 20 8.40 34.21 -31.42
C VAL A 20 9.46 34.92 -30.58
N SER A 21 9.26 35.02 -29.27
CA SER A 21 10.20 35.71 -28.38
C SER A 21 11.59 35.09 -28.45
N ALA A 22 12.63 35.92 -28.52
CA ALA A 22 14.01 35.46 -28.44
C ALA A 22 14.31 34.81 -27.07
N ASP A 23 13.64 35.27 -26.01
CA ASP A 23 13.80 34.74 -24.66
C ASP A 23 13.15 33.34 -24.53
N PRO A 24 13.92 32.30 -24.21
CA PRO A 24 13.39 30.96 -23.95
C PRO A 24 12.41 30.90 -22.75
N GLN A 25 12.54 31.78 -21.76
CA GLN A 25 11.62 31.81 -20.60
C GLN A 25 10.23 32.28 -21.01
N GLU A 26 10.15 33.29 -21.88
CA GLU A 26 8.87 33.76 -22.43
C GLU A 26 8.21 32.71 -23.33
N ARG A 27 8.99 32.00 -24.15
CA ARG A 27 8.46 30.90 -24.99
C ARG A 27 7.84 29.77 -24.17
N ARG A 28 8.36 29.49 -22.97
CA ARG A 28 7.81 28.48 -22.05
C ARG A 28 6.45 28.85 -21.46
N LYS A 29 6.08 30.13 -21.48
CA LYS A 29 4.76 30.60 -21.01
C LYS A 29 3.66 30.40 -22.05
N THR A 30 4.02 30.06 -23.29
CA THR A 30 3.04 29.78 -24.34
C THR A 30 2.10 28.67 -23.90
N ILE A 31 0.83 28.81 -24.26
CA ILE A 31 -0.21 27.83 -24.01
C ILE A 31 0.21 26.47 -24.58
N ARG A 32 0.85 26.45 -25.75
CA ARG A 32 1.41 25.22 -26.34
C ARG A 32 2.39 24.50 -25.41
N GLU A 33 3.43 25.19 -24.94
CA GLU A 33 4.45 24.58 -24.08
C GLU A 33 3.87 24.14 -22.74
N GLN A 34 2.94 24.92 -22.18
CA GLN A 34 2.25 24.56 -20.94
C GLN A 34 1.42 23.27 -21.12
N TYR A 35 0.66 23.13 -22.22
CA TYR A 35 -0.08 21.91 -22.48
C TYR A 35 0.83 20.72 -22.79
N MET A 36 1.93 20.92 -23.52
CA MET A 36 2.92 19.85 -23.75
C MET A 36 3.50 19.34 -22.43
N LYS A 37 3.83 20.25 -21.50
CA LYS A 37 4.28 19.90 -20.15
C LYS A 37 3.21 19.11 -19.39
N ASN A 38 1.96 19.60 -19.40
CA ASN A 38 0.85 18.92 -18.73
C ASN A 38 0.61 17.50 -19.29
N VAL A 39 0.71 17.32 -20.61
CA VAL A 39 0.60 16.01 -21.27
C VAL A 39 1.71 15.07 -20.78
N ALA A 40 2.96 15.52 -20.80
CA ALA A 40 4.09 14.71 -20.33
C ALA A 40 3.98 14.33 -18.84
N GLU A 41 3.53 15.26 -18.00
CA GLU A 41 3.27 15.01 -16.58
C GLU A 41 2.17 13.94 -16.41
N GLN A 42 1.08 14.05 -17.16
CA GLN A 42 -0.04 13.10 -17.11
C GLN A 42 0.36 11.70 -17.60
N GLU A 43 1.17 11.60 -18.65
CA GLU A 43 1.73 10.33 -19.11
C GLU A 43 2.63 9.68 -18.05
N SER A 44 3.47 10.48 -17.39
CA SER A 44 4.34 10.02 -16.31
C SER A 44 3.53 9.51 -15.12
N LEU A 45 2.45 10.22 -14.76
CA LEU A 45 1.55 9.83 -13.68
C LEU A 45 0.83 8.52 -14.04
N GLY A 46 0.33 8.41 -15.27
CA GLY A 46 -0.29 7.19 -15.77
C GLY A 46 0.63 5.98 -15.71
N LYS A 47 1.93 6.15 -16.02
CA LYS A 47 2.93 5.08 -15.87
C LYS A 47 3.09 4.67 -14.39
N LYS A 48 3.29 5.63 -13.49
CA LYS A 48 3.45 5.37 -12.04
C LYS A 48 2.24 4.65 -11.46
N LEU A 49 1.02 5.06 -11.82
CA LEU A 49 -0.21 4.44 -11.34
C LEU A 49 -0.34 2.98 -11.81
N ARG A 50 0.03 2.69 -13.06
CA ARG A 50 0.04 1.31 -13.58
C ARG A 50 1.05 0.44 -12.84
N GLU A 51 2.23 0.96 -12.55
CA GLU A 51 3.26 0.26 -11.77
C GLU A 51 2.79 -0.01 -10.33
N GLN A 52 2.19 0.98 -9.66
CA GLN A 52 1.60 0.81 -8.32
C GLN A 52 0.47 -0.22 -8.32
N GLN A 53 -0.42 -0.17 -9.31
CA GLN A 53 -1.49 -1.15 -9.45
C GLN A 53 -0.92 -2.57 -9.67
N LYS A 54 0.11 -2.71 -10.51
CA LYS A 54 0.78 -3.99 -10.73
C LYS A 54 1.40 -4.52 -9.44
N ALA A 55 2.17 -3.71 -8.73
CA ALA A 55 2.80 -4.08 -7.46
C ALA A 55 1.76 -4.50 -6.40
N ALA A 56 0.63 -3.78 -6.31
CA ALA A 56 -0.46 -4.14 -5.40
C ALA A 56 -1.08 -5.49 -5.78
N ARG A 57 -1.35 -5.73 -7.07
CA ARG A 57 -1.91 -7.01 -7.55
C ARG A 57 -0.97 -8.19 -7.30
N GLU A 58 0.32 -8.01 -7.56
CA GLU A 58 1.33 -9.05 -7.40
C GLU A 58 1.61 -9.38 -5.93
N SER A 59 1.61 -8.37 -5.06
CA SER A 59 1.85 -8.55 -3.62
C SER A 59 0.63 -9.05 -2.84
N HIS A 60 -0.59 -8.84 -3.33
CA HIS A 60 -1.82 -9.16 -2.58
C HIS A 60 -1.91 -10.63 -2.16
N ARG A 61 -1.76 -11.58 -3.09
CA ARG A 61 -1.87 -13.01 -2.77
C ARG A 61 -0.78 -13.49 -1.80
N PRO A 62 0.53 -13.21 -2.03
CA PRO A 62 1.57 -13.51 -1.05
C PRO A 62 1.31 -12.91 0.32
N ASN A 63 0.87 -11.65 0.40
CA ASN A 63 0.58 -10.98 1.66
C ASN A 63 -0.57 -11.66 2.41
N MET A 64 -1.65 -12.03 1.71
CA MET A 64 -2.75 -12.77 2.34
C MET A 64 -2.31 -14.15 2.85
N LYS A 65 -1.42 -14.84 2.13
CA LYS A 65 -0.82 -16.09 2.61
C LYS A 65 0.00 -15.85 3.88
N GLN A 66 0.82 -14.80 3.92
CA GLN A 66 1.61 -14.44 5.10
C GLN A 66 0.70 -14.12 6.30
N VAL A 67 -0.37 -13.34 6.11
CA VAL A 67 -1.36 -13.06 7.17
C VAL A 67 -1.94 -14.35 7.74
N LYS A 68 -2.33 -15.31 6.87
CA LYS A 68 -2.83 -16.61 7.33
C LYS A 68 -1.78 -17.37 8.15
N MET A 69 -0.53 -17.44 7.68
CA MET A 69 0.54 -18.12 8.39
C MET A 69 0.81 -17.50 9.78
N TRP A 70 0.69 -16.18 9.90
CA TRP A 70 0.82 -15.48 11.18
C TRP A 70 -0.32 -15.83 12.15
N LEU A 71 -1.55 -15.89 11.66
CA LEU A 71 -2.70 -16.33 12.46
C LEU A 71 -2.55 -17.79 12.93
N ASP A 72 -2.09 -18.67 12.03
CA ASP A 72 -1.83 -20.07 12.37
C ASP A 72 -0.75 -20.19 13.46
N LEU A 73 0.31 -19.38 13.37
CA LEU A 73 1.37 -19.33 14.38
C LEU A 73 0.85 -18.83 15.74
N GLU A 74 0.05 -17.77 15.75
CA GLU A 74 -0.56 -17.23 16.98
C GLU A 74 -1.41 -18.31 17.68
N GLN A 75 -2.25 -19.04 16.93
CA GLN A 75 -3.06 -20.13 17.47
C GLN A 75 -2.20 -21.24 18.07
N LEU A 76 -1.09 -21.60 17.39
CA LEU A 76 -0.14 -22.58 17.92
C LEU A 76 0.48 -22.11 19.23
N MET A 77 0.87 -20.84 19.33
CA MET A 77 1.44 -20.28 20.56
C MET A 77 0.44 -20.29 21.72
N VAL A 78 -0.81 -19.92 21.47
CA VAL A 78 -1.90 -19.99 22.48
C VAL A 78 -2.11 -21.44 22.92
N CYS A 79 -2.15 -22.38 21.99
CA CYS A 79 -2.30 -23.80 22.30
C CYS A 79 -1.12 -24.32 23.13
N MET A 80 0.12 -24.00 22.73
CA MET A 80 1.33 -24.38 23.47
C MET A 80 1.33 -23.82 24.88
N LEU A 81 0.95 -22.55 25.05
CA LEU A 81 0.82 -21.95 26.38
C LEU A 81 -0.23 -22.68 27.23
N GLY A 82 -1.41 -22.97 26.66
CA GLY A 82 -2.46 -23.72 27.34
C GLY A 82 -2.01 -25.13 27.75
N CYS A 83 -1.28 -25.83 26.87
CA CYS A 83 -0.69 -27.14 27.18
C CYS A 83 0.36 -27.04 28.29
N PHE A 84 1.24 -26.05 28.24
CA PHE A 84 2.25 -25.81 29.26
C PHE A 84 1.62 -25.55 30.64
N LEU A 85 0.60 -24.70 30.71
CA LEU A 85 -0.12 -24.42 31.96
C LEU A 85 -0.83 -25.66 32.50
N ARG A 86 -1.49 -26.45 31.65
CA ARG A 86 -2.11 -27.72 32.06
C ARG A 86 -1.09 -28.73 32.57
N ALA A 87 0.06 -28.84 31.90
CA ALA A 87 1.15 -29.71 32.33
C ALA A 87 1.74 -29.26 33.67
N GLN A 88 1.88 -27.95 33.88
CA GLN A 88 2.31 -27.38 35.17
C GLN A 88 1.30 -27.68 36.28
N SER A 89 -0.01 -27.50 36.03
CA SER A 89 -1.04 -27.81 37.03
C SER A 89 -1.11 -29.31 37.35
N GLN A 90 -0.90 -30.18 36.36
CA GLN A 90 -0.83 -31.64 36.57
C GLN A 90 0.49 -32.09 37.20
N ALA A 91 1.58 -31.33 37.05
CA ALA A 91 2.82 -31.59 37.78
C ALA A 91 2.73 -31.15 39.25
N SER A 92 1.92 -30.12 39.55
CA SER A 92 1.65 -29.66 40.93
C SER A 92 0.56 -30.44 41.66
N ILE A 93 -0.28 -31.19 40.94
CA ILE A 93 -1.28 -32.10 41.53
C ILE A 93 -0.70 -33.51 41.40
N GLY A 94 -0.25 -34.09 42.52
CA GLY A 94 0.55 -35.32 42.60
C GLY A 94 0.17 -36.42 41.60
N LYS A 95 1.18 -37.02 40.97
CA LYS A 95 1.06 -38.18 40.10
C LYS A 95 0.37 -39.32 40.84
N VAL A 96 -0.85 -39.67 40.44
CA VAL A 96 -1.45 -40.97 40.80
C VAL A 96 -0.94 -41.99 39.80
N ILE A 97 -0.01 -42.82 40.23
CA ILE A 97 0.43 -44.01 39.47
C ILE A 97 -0.52 -45.13 39.88
N GLN A 98 -1.38 -45.57 38.96
CA GLN A 98 -2.14 -46.82 39.12
C GLN A 98 -1.28 -48.00 38.66
N GLU A 99 -0.51 -48.56 39.58
CA GLU A 99 -0.07 -49.95 39.50
C GLU A 99 -0.72 -50.74 40.65
N GLY A 100 -1.55 -51.72 40.31
CA GLY A 100 -1.97 -52.74 41.28
C GLY A 100 -3.14 -52.42 42.21
N GLY A 101 -4.00 -51.43 41.89
CA GLY A 101 -5.32 -51.30 42.53
C GLY A 101 -5.36 -50.66 43.94
N GLU A 102 -4.30 -49.97 44.37
CA GLU A 102 -4.35 -49.08 45.53
C GLU A 102 -3.93 -47.67 45.13
N ASP A 103 -4.87 -46.72 45.16
CA ASP A 103 -4.58 -45.30 44.94
C ASP A 103 -3.80 -44.75 46.16
N ARG A 104 -2.54 -44.35 45.95
CA ARG A 104 -1.79 -43.56 46.93
C ARG A 104 -1.47 -42.18 46.38
N LEU A 105 -1.90 -41.16 47.12
CA LEU A 105 -1.49 -39.76 46.92
C LEU A 105 -0.09 -39.56 47.48
N VAL A 106 0.83 -39.11 46.64
CA VAL A 106 2.15 -38.61 47.06
C VAL A 106 2.08 -37.09 47.08
N LEU A 107 2.30 -36.52 48.28
CA LEU A 107 2.45 -35.08 48.51
C LEU A 107 3.86 -34.62 48.15
#